data_AF-A0A4R9JC75-F1
#
_entry.id   AF-A0A4R9JC75-F1
#
_cell.length_a   1.000
_cell.length_b   1.000
_cell.length_c   1.000
_cell.angle_alpha   90.00
_cell.angle_beta   90.00
_cell.angle_gamma   90.00
#
_symmetry.space_group_name_H-M   'P 1'
#
loop_
_entity.id
_entity.type
_entity.pdbx_description
1 polymer ?
#
loop_
_entity_poly.entity_id
_entity_poly.type
_entity_poly.pdbx_seq_one_letter_code
_entity_poly.pdbx_strand_id
1 'polypeptide(L)' 'MKFKELDHVILRKEVSFVDDGDEGILPVGTKGVIVHIYPNPNVVIVEFFDKDWETICVEDIAIGFLELDETV' A
#
# COMPACT_ATOMS: atom_id res chain seq x y z
N MET A 1 -1.97 -9.30 13.62
CA MET A 1 -1.02 -8.20 13.90
C MET A 1 -1.76 -6.89 13.69
N LYS A 2 -1.42 -5.81 14.40
CA LYS A 2 -2.02 -4.48 14.18
C LYS A 2 -1.00 -3.62 13.47
N PHE A 3 -1.34 -3.09 12.29
CA PHE A 3 -0.50 -2.16 11.54
C PHE A 3 -0.35 -0.82 12.27
N LYS A 4 0.75 -0.12 12.03
CA LYS A 4 1.04 1.27 12.42
C LYS A 4 1.53 2.06 11.20
N GLU A 5 1.47 3.38 11.31
CA GLU A 5 2.11 4.26 10.33
C GLU A 5 3.62 3.96 10.29
N LEU A 6 4.20 4.10 9.11
CA LEU A 6 5.58 3.74 8.76
C LEU A 6 5.89 2.24 8.80
N ASP A 7 4.90 1.35 8.97
CA ASP A 7 5.10 -0.07 8.70
C ASP A 7 5.36 -0.29 7.21
N HIS A 8 6.43 -1.03 6.93
CA HIS A 8 6.70 -1.55 5.60
C HIS A 8 5.77 -2.73 5.33
N VAL A 9 5.17 -2.74 4.15
CA VAL A 9 4.16 -3.71 3.76
C VAL A 9 4.38 -4.27 2.38
N ILE A 10 3.87 -5.48 2.15
CA ILE A 10 3.80 -6.13 0.86
C ILE A 10 2.33 -6.28 0.48
N LEU A 11 2.02 -5.93 -0.76
CA LEU A 11 0.69 -6.08 -1.32
C LEU A 11 0.39 -7.55 -1.65
N ARG A 12 -0.71 -8.09 -1.11
CA ARG A 12 -1.14 -9.49 -1.27
C ARG A 12 -2.15 -9.73 -2.38
N LYS A 13 -2.73 -8.66 -2.91
CA LYS A 13 -3.74 -8.69 -3.97
C LYS A 13 -3.51 -7.57 -4.94
N GLU A 14 -3.80 -7.80 -6.21
CA GLU A 14 -3.75 -6.73 -7.20
C GLU A 14 -4.69 -5.58 -6.80
N VAL A 15 -4.20 -4.36 -6.95
CA VAL A 15 -4.95 -3.14 -6.65
C VAL A 15 -4.87 -2.23 -7.86
N SER A 16 -6.03 -1.83 -8.39
CA SER A 16 -6.11 -0.75 -9.36
C SER A 16 -5.88 0.59 -8.68
N PHE A 17 -5.12 1.47 -9.29
CA PHE A 17 -4.90 2.83 -8.80
C PHE A 17 -5.19 3.85 -9.87
N VAL A 18 -5.48 5.07 -9.42
CA VAL A 18 -5.54 6.29 -10.22
C VAL A 18 -4.77 7.34 -9.43
N ASP A 19 -3.69 7.86 -9.98
CA ASP A 19 -2.80 8.82 -9.31
C ASP A 19 -2.37 9.89 -10.31
N ASP A 20 -2.73 11.16 -10.06
CA ASP A 20 -2.38 12.34 -10.88
C ASP A 20 -2.47 12.20 -12.42
N GLY A 21 -3.42 11.39 -12.91
CA GLY A 21 -3.66 11.17 -14.34
C GLY A 21 -3.09 9.87 -14.90
N ASP A 22 -2.36 9.12 -14.08
CA ASP A 22 -1.94 7.75 -14.36
C ASP A 22 -2.95 6.77 -13.77
N GLU A 23 -3.29 5.75 -14.55
CA GLU A 23 -4.14 4.65 -14.12
C GLU A 23 -3.43 3.33 -14.38
N GLY A 24 -3.54 2.39 -13.44
CA GLY A 24 -2.80 1.14 -13.55
C GLY A 24 -3.23 0.09 -12.53
N ILE A 25 -2.45 -1.00 -12.50
CA ILE A 25 -2.63 -2.10 -11.55
C ILE A 25 -1.30 -2.37 -10.87
N LEU A 26 -1.28 -2.26 -9.54
CA LEU A 26 -0.18 -2.70 -8.70
C LEU A 26 -0.22 -4.22 -8.59
N PRO A 27 0.85 -4.94 -8.97
CA PRO A 27 0.89 -6.39 -8.86
C PRO A 27 1.03 -6.86 -7.41
N VAL A 28 0.67 -8.13 -7.16
CA VAL A 28 1.01 -8.80 -5.90
C VAL A 28 2.52 -8.80 -5.69
N GLY A 29 2.96 -8.51 -4.47
CA GLY A 29 4.37 -8.42 -4.10
C GLY A 29 4.93 -7.00 -4.14
N THR A 30 4.18 -6.02 -4.64
CA THR A 30 4.61 -4.61 -4.58
C THR A 30 4.81 -4.19 -3.13
N LYS A 31 5.97 -3.58 -2.86
CA LYS A 31 6.34 -3.08 -1.54
C LYS A 31 5.84 -1.66 -1.36
N GLY A 32 5.46 -1.31 -0.14
CA GLY A 32 5.05 0.04 0.21
C GLY A 32 5.23 0.34 1.69
N VAL A 33 4.82 1.54 2.08
CA VAL A 33 4.82 2.01 3.46
C VAL A 33 3.45 2.59 3.79
N ILE A 34 2.90 2.23 4.94
CA ILE A 34 1.67 2.83 5.44
C ILE A 34 1.97 4.28 5.83
N VAL A 35 1.38 5.24 5.13
CA VAL A 35 1.57 6.67 5.41
C VAL A 35 0.45 7.26 6.28
N HIS A 36 -0.71 6.60 6.32
CA HIS A 36 -1.81 7.01 7.20
C HIS A 36 -2.72 5.85 7.58
N ILE A 37 -3.18 5.82 8.85
CA ILE A 37 -4.22 4.89 9.32
C ILE A 37 -5.48 5.66 9.68
N TYR A 38 -6.57 5.39 8.97
CA TYR A 38 -7.85 6.00 9.27
C TYR A 38 -8.39 5.52 10.64
N PRO A 39 -9.21 6.35 11.31
CA PRO A 39 -9.93 5.93 12.52
C PRO A 39 -10.87 4.73 12.30
N ASN A 40 -11.31 4.53 11.05
CA ASN A 40 -12.10 3.36 10.62
C ASN A 40 -11.17 2.15 10.43
N PRO A 41 -11.36 1.03 11.15
CA PRO A 41 -10.30 0.05 11.41
C PRO A 41 -9.86 -0.82 10.23
N ASN A 42 -10.36 -0.62 9.02
CA ASN A 42 -10.19 -1.57 7.92
C ASN A 42 -9.47 -1.00 6.69
N VAL A 43 -9.23 0.31 6.63
CA VAL A 43 -8.56 0.95 5.49
C VAL A 43 -7.40 1.85 5.92
N VAL A 44 -6.41 1.99 5.05
CA VAL A 44 -5.19 2.78 5.25
C VAL A 44 -4.78 3.46 3.94
N ILE A 45 -3.92 4.48 4.03
CA ILE A 45 -3.22 5.03 2.87
C ILE A 45 -1.82 4.40 2.83
N VAL A 46 -1.43 3.92 1.65
CA VAL A 46 -0.12 3.30 1.42
C VAL A 46 0.56 3.99 0.26
N GLU A 47 1.84 4.32 0.44
CA GLU A 47 2.72 4.73 -0.65
C GLU A 47 3.49 3.49 -1.13
N PHE A 48 3.23 3.05 -2.37
CA PHE A 48 3.91 1.92 -2.99
C PHE A 48 5.08 2.36 -3.84
N PHE A 49 6.11 1.52 -3.91
CA PHE A 49 7.27 1.71 -4.76
C PHE A 49 7.15 0.82 -6.00
N ASP A 50 6.99 1.42 -7.18
CA ASP A 50 7.08 0.66 -8.43
C ASP A 50 8.55 0.39 -8.80
N LYS A 51 8.77 -0.43 -9.83
CA LYS A 51 10.06 -0.92 -10.30
C LYS A 51 11.03 0.20 -10.69
N ASP A 52 10.51 1.34 -11.12
CA ASP A 52 11.28 2.52 -11.51
C ASP A 52 11.55 3.47 -10.33
N TRP A 53 11.26 3.05 -9.10
CA TRP A 53 11.35 3.86 -7.87
C TRP A 53 10.41 5.07 -7.84
N GLU A 54 9.44 5.13 -8.74
CA GLU A 54 8.31 6.03 -8.63
C GLU A 54 7.41 5.59 -7.48
N THR A 55 6.81 6.58 -6.80
CA THR A 55 5.87 6.32 -5.72
C THR A 55 4.45 6.49 -6.22
N ILE A 56 3.60 5.54 -5.84
CA ILE A 56 2.17 5.55 -6.17
C ILE A 56 1.41 5.62 -4.85
N CYS A 57 0.66 6.71 -4.66
CA CYS A 57 -0.15 6.89 -3.46
C CYS A 57 -1.51 6.23 -3.66
N VAL A 58 -1.84 5.24 -2.82
CA VAL A 58 -3.15 4.59 -2.86
C VAL A 58 -3.89 4.83 -1.55
N GLU A 59 -4.99 5.57 -1.68
CA GLU A 59 -5.94 5.81 -0.60
C GLU A 59 -6.90 4.62 -0.42
N ASP A 60 -7.49 4.51 0.77
CA ASP A 60 -8.54 3.53 1.10
C ASP A 60 -8.18 2.04 0.86
N ILE A 61 -6.90 1.66 1.00
CA ILE A 61 -6.50 0.25 0.88
C ILE A 61 -7.01 -0.56 2.07
N ALA A 62 -7.67 -1.67 1.76
CA ALA A 62 -8.10 -2.62 2.77
C ALA A 62 -6.89 -3.28 3.45
N ILE A 63 -6.85 -3.24 4.78
CA ILE A 63 -5.78 -3.85 5.59
C ILE A 63 -5.56 -5.33 5.26
N GLY A 64 -6.62 -6.06 4.90
CA GLY A 64 -6.54 -7.48 4.50
C GLY A 64 -5.79 -7.72 3.18
N PHE A 65 -5.40 -6.67 2.46
CA PHE A 65 -4.61 -6.75 1.23
C PHE A 65 -3.12 -6.58 1.54
N LEU A 66 -2.76 -6.31 2.79
CA LEU A 66 -1.39 -6.04 3.21
C LEU A 66 -0.85 -7.16 4.10
N GLU A 67 0.45 -7.42 4.00
CA GLU A 67 1.24 -8.11 5.01
C GLU A 67 2.42 -7.22 5.41
N LEU A 68 2.94 -7.40 6.63
CA LEU A 68 4.17 -6.71 7.02
C LEU A 68 5.36 -7.29 6.27
N ASP A 69 6.24 -6.41 5.81
CA ASP A 69 7.53 -6.80 5.26
C ASP A 69 8.53 -7.02 6.41
N GLU A 70 8.77 -8.28 6.79
CA GLU A 70 9.73 -8.65 7.85
C GLU A 70 11.19 -8.61 7.39
N THR A 71 11.46 -8.23 6.13
CA THR A 71 12.82 -8.19 5.58
C THR A 71 13.55 -6.87 5.80
N VAL A 72 12.89 -5.89 6.45
CA VAL A 72 13.36 -4.50 6.65
C VAL A 72 13.65 -4.20 8.11
#